data_AF-A0A2R6G403-F1
#
_entry.id   AF-A0A2R6G403-F1
#
_cell.length_a   1.000
_cell.length_b   1.000
_cell.length_c   1.000
_cell.angle_alpha   90.00
_cell.angle_beta   90.00
_cell.angle_gamma   90.00
#
_symmetry.space_group_name_H-M   'P 1'
#
loop_
_entity.id
_entity.type
_entity.pdbx_description
1 polymer ?
#
loop_
_entity_poly.entity_id
_entity_poly.type
_entity_poly.pdbx_seq_one_letter_code
_entity_poly.pdbx_strand_id
1 'polypeptide(L)'
;GSNFPGRPCPSESDAIRSAVRTLALNRHVIEVTGPTRLFRRTRRYGTRFARLLRTIATAKEWHLDATIDDRGAERELALDQGDLSVPNAEPVVEVSYDSGVEADFAARFEALDLEWELRREPEPLETGSRVMIPDFAFDWPHAVPEAVGEAEADPGPASDNHTDQGFRLFFEIIGFWTPEYVTKKLGQLGQLENVDMIVAVDESLGVGEDIEARDARAIPYSGTVDLKAVRDALRGYEADLIAASADALSAELVPEADAVGLDTLARKHGVSERAFDDVQFSEHERVGRTLVRPAVLDGLAETLAPGMDLADAEAHLEEYGLDNASAILSALGYRVEWEGLSGGVLREKD
;
A
#
# COMPACT_ATOMS: atom_id res chain seq x y z
N GLY A 1 -54.59 35.72 37.28
CA GLY A 1 -54.76 34.44 36.58
C GLY A 1 -53.82 34.43 35.40
N SER A 2 -52.95 33.42 35.34
CA SER A 2 -52.19 32.91 34.19
C SER A 2 -51.38 33.89 33.33
N ASN A 3 -50.08 33.97 33.66
CA ASN A 3 -48.97 34.27 32.75
C ASN A 3 -48.73 33.06 31.82
N PHE A 4 -48.65 33.28 30.50
CA PHE A 4 -47.93 32.42 29.55
C PHE A 4 -47.36 33.30 28.43
N PRO A 5 -46.05 33.60 28.42
CA PRO A 5 -45.39 34.11 27.22
C PRO A 5 -45.06 32.94 26.28
N GLY A 6 -45.28 33.18 24.98
CA GLY A 6 -44.97 32.25 23.90
C GLY A 6 -43.49 31.87 23.88
N ARG A 7 -43.23 30.59 23.66
CA ARG A 7 -41.88 30.08 23.41
C ARG A 7 -41.42 30.54 22.01
N PRO A 8 -40.17 31.01 21.87
CA PRO A 8 -39.54 31.18 20.57
C PRO A 8 -39.23 29.82 19.93
N CYS A 9 -39.34 29.73 18.60
CA CYS A 9 -38.75 28.65 17.81
C CYS A 9 -37.23 28.59 18.07
N PRO A 10 -36.65 27.41 18.38
CA PRO A 10 -35.23 27.21 18.24
C PRO A 10 -34.89 27.06 16.74
N SER A 11 -33.88 27.82 16.32
CA SER A 11 -33.16 27.70 15.06
C SER A 11 -32.54 26.31 14.89
N GLU A 12 -32.49 25.84 13.64
CA GLU A 12 -31.79 24.64 13.18
C GLU A 12 -30.36 24.56 13.74
N SER A 13 -30.12 23.55 14.57
CA SER A 13 -28.81 23.03 14.93
C SER A 13 -29.01 21.61 15.43
N ASP A 14 -29.30 20.69 14.50
CA ASP A 14 -29.24 19.26 14.77
C ASP A 14 -27.78 18.81 14.72
N ALA A 15 -27.08 19.11 15.82
CA ALA A 15 -25.88 18.41 16.20
C ALA A 15 -26.28 16.97 16.59
N ILE A 16 -25.86 15.98 15.81
CA ILE A 16 -25.90 14.57 16.22
C ILE A 16 -25.02 14.44 17.46
N ARG A 17 -25.64 14.40 18.64
CA ARG A 17 -24.99 14.01 19.88
C ARG A 17 -24.97 12.48 19.96
N SER A 18 -23.89 11.88 19.47
CA SER A 18 -23.46 10.57 19.96
C SER A 18 -22.86 10.79 21.36
N ALA A 19 -23.57 10.35 22.39
CA ALA A 19 -23.10 10.42 23.77
C ALA A 19 -22.29 9.16 24.09
N VAL A 20 -20.97 9.31 24.19
CA VAL A 20 -20.08 8.28 24.73
C VAL A 20 -20.43 8.07 26.21
N ARG A 21 -21.01 6.92 26.55
CA ARG A 21 -21.08 6.44 27.93
C ARG A 21 -19.87 5.53 28.19
N THR A 22 -18.92 6.03 28.96
CA THR A 22 -17.82 5.25 29.52
C THR A 22 -18.35 4.17 30.45
N LEU A 23 -18.25 2.89 30.05
CA LEU A 23 -18.44 1.75 30.95
C LEU A 23 -17.50 0.59 30.59
N ALA A 24 -16.57 0.35 31.53
CA ALA A 24 -15.77 -0.86 31.78
C ALA A 24 -14.68 -1.29 30.76
N LEU A 25 -13.49 -1.49 31.30
CA LEU A 25 -12.30 -2.07 30.66
C LEU A 25 -12.65 -3.47 30.09
N ASN A 26 -12.31 -3.70 28.82
CA ASN A 26 -12.46 -4.94 28.02
C ASN A 26 -13.79 -5.15 27.25
N ARG A 27 -14.48 -4.11 26.79
CA ARG A 27 -15.55 -4.24 25.78
C ARG A 27 -15.15 -3.56 24.47
N HIS A 28 -14.82 -4.35 23.44
CA HIS A 28 -14.65 -3.84 22.08
C HIS A 28 -16.03 -3.57 21.48
N VAL A 29 -16.29 -2.34 21.05
CA VAL A 29 -17.52 -1.96 20.36
C VAL A 29 -17.21 -1.88 18.87
N ILE A 30 -17.82 -2.75 18.09
CA ILE A 30 -17.75 -2.71 16.62
C ILE A 30 -18.97 -1.95 16.14
N GLU A 31 -18.79 -0.70 15.71
CA GLU A 31 -19.85 0.07 15.06
C GLU A 31 -19.94 -0.32 13.58
N VAL A 32 -20.94 -1.13 13.24
CA VAL A 32 -21.22 -1.53 11.86
C VAL A 32 -22.28 -0.62 11.29
N THR A 33 -21.87 0.44 10.61
CA THR A 33 -22.79 1.31 9.87
C THR A 33 -23.20 0.67 8.53
N GLY A 34 -24.49 0.46 8.34
CA GLY A 34 -25.10 0.06 7.06
C GLY A 34 -25.79 1.20 6.33
N PRO A 35 -26.14 1.04 5.04
CA PRO A 35 -26.78 2.10 4.29
C PRO A 35 -28.22 2.29 4.78
N THR A 36 -28.43 3.34 5.55
CA THR A 36 -29.67 3.55 6.30
C THR A 36 -30.84 4.08 5.46
N ARG A 37 -30.70 4.52 4.20
CA ARG A 37 -31.87 5.14 3.52
C ARG A 37 -31.99 5.16 1.99
N LEU A 38 -31.00 4.79 1.17
CA LEU A 38 -31.04 5.21 -0.26
C LEU A 38 -30.87 4.13 -1.35
N PHE A 39 -30.74 2.85 -1.03
CA PHE A 39 -30.62 1.82 -2.08
C PHE A 39 -31.95 1.18 -2.49
N ARG A 40 -32.24 1.18 -3.80
CA ARG A 40 -33.21 0.25 -4.45
C ARG A 40 -32.67 -1.19 -4.58
N ARG A 41 -31.52 -1.53 -3.97
CA ARG A 41 -30.87 -2.86 -4.02
C ARG A 41 -30.52 -3.41 -2.61
N THR A 42 -31.45 -3.29 -1.65
CA THR A 42 -31.31 -3.72 -0.24
C THR A 42 -31.09 -5.23 -0.01
N ARG A 43 -31.37 -6.09 -0.99
CA ARG A 43 -31.26 -7.55 -0.82
C ARG A 43 -29.83 -8.05 -0.61
N ARG A 44 -28.84 -7.44 -1.28
CA ARG A 44 -27.43 -7.88 -1.21
C ARG A 44 -26.79 -7.56 0.15
N TYR A 45 -27.00 -6.34 0.65
CA TYR A 45 -26.54 -5.93 1.98
C TYR A 45 -27.22 -6.73 3.09
N GLY A 46 -28.55 -6.93 2.98
CA GLY A 46 -29.28 -7.75 3.94
C GLY A 46 -28.74 -9.17 4.07
N THR A 47 -28.29 -9.80 2.98
CA THR A 47 -27.67 -11.13 3.03
C THR A 47 -26.30 -11.14 3.70
N ARG A 48 -25.44 -10.13 3.46
CA ARG A 48 -24.13 -10.02 4.14
C ARG A 48 -24.28 -9.70 5.63
N PHE A 49 -25.16 -8.75 5.97
CA PHE A 49 -25.46 -8.42 7.36
C PHE A 49 -26.07 -9.63 8.11
N ALA A 50 -26.96 -10.40 7.48
CA ALA A 50 -27.49 -11.63 8.08
C ALA A 50 -26.42 -12.69 8.37
N ARG A 51 -25.35 -12.76 7.57
CA ARG A 51 -24.20 -13.63 7.85
C ARG A 51 -23.37 -13.12 9.01
N LEU A 52 -23.11 -11.82 9.06
CA LEU A 52 -22.44 -11.19 10.19
C LEU A 52 -23.21 -11.45 11.49
N LEU A 53 -24.54 -11.25 11.48
CA LEU A 53 -25.42 -11.58 12.60
C LEU A 53 -25.32 -13.06 12.99
N ARG A 54 -25.25 -13.98 12.01
CA ARG A 54 -25.07 -15.41 12.28
C ARG A 54 -23.75 -15.68 12.99
N THR A 55 -22.66 -15.05 12.56
CA THR A 55 -21.34 -15.20 13.20
C THR A 55 -21.38 -14.63 14.62
N ILE A 56 -21.90 -13.42 14.80
CA ILE A 56 -22.05 -12.76 16.12
C ILE A 56 -22.87 -13.63 17.07
N ALA A 57 -23.96 -14.23 16.58
CA ALA A 57 -24.83 -15.09 17.38
C ALA A 57 -24.17 -16.40 17.86
N THR A 58 -22.97 -16.74 17.38
CA THR A 58 -22.16 -17.85 17.94
C THR A 58 -21.27 -17.43 19.11
N ALA A 59 -21.07 -16.13 19.33
CA ALA A 59 -20.30 -15.61 20.44
C ALA A 59 -21.01 -15.88 21.78
N LYS A 60 -20.23 -16.16 22.82
CA LYS A 60 -20.76 -16.38 24.19
C LYS A 60 -21.50 -15.15 24.71
N GLU A 61 -20.98 -13.96 24.39
CA GLU A 61 -21.60 -12.70 24.75
C GLU A 61 -21.54 -11.70 23.60
N TRP A 62 -22.68 -11.07 23.29
CA TRP A 62 -22.82 -10.03 22.27
C TRP A 62 -24.05 -9.17 22.56
N HIS A 63 -24.02 -7.94 22.09
CA HIS A 63 -25.12 -6.99 22.13
C HIS A 63 -25.11 -6.21 20.83
N LEU A 64 -26.27 -6.03 20.22
CA LEU A 64 -26.43 -5.28 18.98
C LEU A 64 -27.48 -4.21 19.19
N ASP A 65 -27.10 -2.96 18.97
CA ASP A 65 -28.01 -1.84 18.84
C ASP A 65 -28.04 -1.40 17.37
N ALA A 66 -29.24 -1.23 16.80
CA ALA A 66 -29.42 -0.78 15.44
C ALA A 66 -30.58 0.21 15.33
N THR A 67 -30.38 1.26 14.53
CA THR A 67 -31.45 2.16 14.11
C THR A 67 -31.97 1.71 12.75
N ILE A 68 -33.25 1.38 12.68
CA ILE A 68 -33.93 0.84 11.49
C ILE A 68 -34.96 1.84 10.99
N ASP A 69 -34.90 2.18 9.71
CA ASP A 69 -35.99 2.87 9.03
C ASP A 69 -37.05 1.85 8.56
N ASP A 70 -38.19 1.84 9.24
CA ASP A 70 -39.38 1.09 8.85
C ASP A 70 -40.39 2.02 8.16
N ARG A 71 -40.28 2.13 6.82
CA ARG A 71 -41.21 2.88 5.96
C ARG A 71 -41.33 4.36 6.32
N GLY A 72 -40.21 5.00 6.62
CA GLY A 72 -40.12 6.41 7.02
C GLY A 72 -40.26 6.63 8.53
N ALA A 73 -40.47 5.57 9.32
CA ALA A 73 -40.47 5.62 10.77
C ALA A 73 -39.18 5.01 11.31
N GLU A 74 -38.39 5.82 12.01
CA GLU A 74 -37.20 5.35 12.68
C GLU A 74 -37.56 4.51 13.91
N ARG A 75 -36.93 3.35 14.04
CA ARG A 75 -37.10 2.41 15.15
C ARG A 75 -35.75 1.99 15.67
N GLU A 76 -35.68 1.76 16.97
CA GLU A 76 -34.50 1.16 17.60
C GLU A 76 -34.73 -0.35 17.74
N LEU A 77 -33.70 -1.13 17.38
CA LEU A 77 -33.62 -2.56 17.58
C LEU A 77 -32.43 -2.83 18.51
N ALA A 78 -32.71 -3.45 19.65
CA ALA A 78 -31.70 -4.00 20.54
C ALA A 78 -31.85 -5.52 20.53
N LEU A 79 -30.74 -6.24 20.33
CA LEU A 79 -30.70 -7.70 20.36
C LEU A 79 -29.54 -8.17 21.24
N ASP A 80 -29.77 -9.25 21.98
CA ASP A 80 -28.76 -9.96 22.76
C ASP A 80 -28.78 -11.47 22.49
N GLN A 81 -27.91 -12.21 23.19
CA GLN A 81 -27.70 -13.65 23.05
C GLN A 81 -28.99 -14.48 23.23
N GLY A 82 -30.00 -13.94 23.93
CA GLY A 82 -31.30 -14.56 24.12
C GLY A 82 -32.27 -14.36 22.95
N ASP A 83 -32.02 -13.39 22.08
CA ASP A 83 -32.95 -12.99 21.02
C ASP A 83 -32.75 -13.71 19.68
N LEU A 84 -31.54 -14.24 19.43
CA LEU A 84 -31.22 -14.95 18.17
C LEU A 84 -30.82 -16.41 18.43
N SER A 85 -31.47 -17.33 17.70
CA SER A 85 -31.04 -18.73 17.61
C SER A 85 -30.48 -18.98 16.21
N VAL A 86 -29.25 -19.49 16.12
CA VAL A 86 -28.60 -19.79 14.84
C VAL A 86 -29.28 -21.01 14.20
N PRO A 87 -29.90 -20.89 13.02
CA PRO A 87 -30.46 -22.06 12.34
C PRO A 87 -29.35 -23.04 11.93
N ASN A 88 -29.60 -24.34 12.10
CA ASN A 88 -28.70 -25.42 11.67
C ASN A 88 -28.60 -25.59 10.13
N ALA A 89 -29.16 -24.67 9.35
CA ALA A 89 -29.08 -24.70 7.89
C ALA A 89 -27.82 -23.96 7.40
N GLU A 90 -27.12 -24.55 6.44
CA GLU A 90 -26.03 -23.87 5.74
C GLU A 90 -26.58 -22.75 4.83
N PRO A 91 -25.89 -21.61 4.69
CA PRO A 91 -26.33 -20.52 3.83
C PRO A 91 -26.44 -20.96 2.37
N VAL A 92 -27.61 -20.77 1.75
CA VAL A 92 -27.96 -21.29 0.40
C VAL A 92 -27.27 -20.56 -0.77
N VAL A 93 -26.49 -19.50 -0.51
CA VAL A 93 -25.91 -18.65 -1.57
C VAL A 93 -24.47 -18.33 -1.26
N GLU A 94 -23.49 -18.90 -1.95
CA GLU A 94 -22.13 -18.34 -1.94
C GLU A 94 -22.19 -16.94 -2.55
N VAL A 95 -21.79 -15.93 -1.77
CA VAL A 95 -21.72 -14.55 -2.26
C VAL A 95 -20.41 -14.45 -3.03
N SER A 96 -20.49 -14.50 -4.35
CA SER A 96 -19.38 -14.08 -5.21
C SER A 96 -19.23 -12.57 -5.11
N TYR A 97 -17.98 -12.12 -4.97
CA TYR A 97 -17.53 -10.72 -4.90
C TYR A 97 -17.76 -10.03 -3.55
N ASP A 98 -16.78 -10.14 -2.65
CA ASP A 98 -15.89 -9.01 -2.25
C ASP A 98 -14.42 -9.38 -2.54
N SER A 99 -14.10 -10.67 -2.48
CA SER A 99 -12.80 -11.20 -2.91
C SER A 99 -12.45 -11.02 -4.39
N GLY A 100 -13.39 -10.70 -5.29
CA GLY A 100 -13.12 -10.74 -6.73
C GLY A 100 -12.31 -9.55 -7.25
N VAL A 101 -12.65 -8.33 -6.84
CA VAL A 101 -11.92 -7.12 -7.24
C VAL A 101 -10.59 -7.03 -6.50
N GLU A 102 -10.59 -7.35 -5.21
CA GLU A 102 -9.38 -7.41 -4.38
C GLU A 102 -8.40 -8.50 -4.86
N ALA A 103 -8.87 -9.72 -5.12
CA ALA A 103 -7.99 -10.79 -5.62
C ALA A 103 -7.50 -10.52 -7.04
N ASP A 104 -8.35 -9.95 -7.90
CA ASP A 104 -7.93 -9.51 -9.23
C ASP A 104 -6.87 -8.42 -9.15
N PHE A 105 -7.05 -7.42 -8.27
CA PHE A 105 -6.04 -6.39 -8.02
C PHE A 105 -4.73 -7.00 -7.51
N ALA A 106 -4.77 -7.84 -6.47
CA ALA A 106 -3.58 -8.44 -5.88
C ALA A 106 -2.78 -9.25 -6.92
N ALA A 107 -3.46 -10.14 -7.65
CA ALA A 107 -2.82 -10.99 -8.66
C ALA A 107 -2.21 -10.16 -9.80
N ARG A 108 -2.89 -9.09 -10.23
CA ARG A 108 -2.35 -8.21 -11.28
C ARG A 108 -1.21 -7.33 -10.76
N PHE A 109 -1.25 -6.90 -9.50
CA PHE A 109 -0.20 -6.06 -8.89
C PHE A 109 1.09 -6.86 -8.66
N GLU A 110 0.99 -8.06 -8.09
CA GLU A 110 2.14 -8.96 -7.89
C GLU A 110 2.86 -9.31 -9.21
N ALA A 111 2.14 -9.30 -10.33
CA ALA A 111 2.72 -9.53 -11.66
C ALA A 111 3.51 -8.34 -12.24
N LEU A 112 3.46 -7.14 -11.62
CA LEU A 112 4.17 -5.95 -12.10
C LEU A 112 5.64 -5.89 -11.68
N ASP A 113 6.09 -6.76 -10.77
CA ASP A 113 7.47 -6.82 -10.27
C ASP A 113 7.99 -5.44 -9.83
N LEU A 114 7.18 -4.74 -9.02
CA LEU A 114 7.55 -3.46 -8.41
C LEU A 114 8.39 -3.69 -7.16
N GLU A 115 9.15 -2.68 -6.74
CA GLU A 115 9.95 -2.76 -5.50
C GLU A 115 9.06 -2.90 -4.24
N TRP A 116 7.82 -2.40 -4.28
CA TRP A 116 6.87 -2.51 -3.15
C TRP A 116 6.41 -3.94 -2.90
N GLU A 117 6.46 -4.37 -1.63
CA GLU A 117 5.84 -5.63 -1.20
C GLU A 117 4.35 -5.39 -0.88
N LEU A 118 3.45 -6.09 -1.57
CA LEU A 118 2.01 -6.03 -1.30
C LEU A 118 1.63 -6.99 -0.16
N ARG A 119 1.12 -6.45 0.93
CA ARG A 119 0.49 -7.20 2.02
C ARG A 119 -1.02 -7.17 1.89
N ARG A 120 -1.65 -8.34 1.96
CA ARG A 120 -3.12 -8.48 2.04
C ARG A 120 -3.54 -8.58 3.49
N GLU A 121 -4.71 -8.03 3.81
CA GLU A 121 -5.29 -8.07 5.17
C GLU A 121 -4.25 -7.68 6.24
N PRO A 122 -3.61 -6.50 6.11
CA PRO A 122 -2.62 -6.03 7.07
C PRO A 122 -3.18 -5.89 8.47
N GLU A 123 -2.28 -5.74 9.44
CA GLU A 123 -2.66 -5.53 10.84
C GLU A 123 -3.56 -4.28 11.00
N PRO A 124 -4.59 -4.35 11.87
CA PRO A 124 -5.45 -3.20 12.12
C PRO A 124 -4.68 -2.00 12.67
N LEU A 125 -5.06 -0.81 12.19
CA LEU A 125 -4.54 0.48 12.63
C LEU A 125 -5.35 1.02 13.81
N GLU A 126 -4.68 1.36 14.91
CA GLU A 126 -5.29 1.97 16.09
C GLU A 126 -5.27 3.50 16.00
N THR A 127 -6.33 4.07 15.44
CA THR A 127 -6.49 5.52 15.31
C THR A 127 -7.19 6.11 16.55
N GLY A 128 -6.43 6.37 17.60
CA GLY A 128 -6.93 6.99 18.84
C GLY A 128 -8.02 6.14 19.52
N SER A 129 -9.30 6.47 19.31
CA SER A 129 -10.44 5.74 19.87
C SER A 129 -11.08 4.74 18.90
N ARG A 130 -10.53 4.56 17.70
CA ARG A 130 -11.11 3.74 16.64
C ARG A 130 -10.07 2.84 16.00
N VAL A 131 -10.48 1.63 15.63
CA VAL A 131 -9.67 0.71 14.82
C VAL A 131 -10.09 0.83 13.35
N MET A 132 -9.11 0.97 12.46
CA MET A 132 -9.26 0.86 11.01
C MET A 132 -8.63 -0.44 10.52
N ILE A 133 -9.30 -1.15 9.61
CA ILE A 133 -8.79 -2.38 9.00
C ILE A 133 -8.73 -2.11 7.49
N PRO A 134 -7.53 -1.86 6.93
CA PRO A 134 -7.37 -1.69 5.50
C PRO A 134 -7.37 -3.03 4.76
N ASP A 135 -7.74 -3.02 3.48
CA ASP A 135 -7.70 -4.22 2.62
C ASP A 135 -6.27 -4.66 2.29
N PHE A 136 -5.37 -3.69 2.05
CA PHE A 136 -3.98 -3.90 1.65
C PHE A 136 -3.02 -2.91 2.32
N ALA A 137 -1.73 -3.26 2.30
CA ALA A 137 -0.63 -2.35 2.55
C ALA A 137 0.49 -2.57 1.52
N PHE A 138 1.15 -1.48 1.12
CA PHE A 138 2.38 -1.50 0.35
C PHE A 138 3.54 -1.23 1.31
N ASP A 139 4.47 -2.18 1.39
CA ASP A 139 5.66 -2.09 2.23
C ASP A 139 6.85 -1.69 1.36
N TRP A 140 7.51 -0.60 1.73
CA TRP A 140 8.77 -0.19 1.12
C TRP A 140 9.89 -1.07 1.70
N PRO A 141 10.65 -1.81 0.87
CA PRO A 141 11.58 -2.83 1.36
C PRO A 141 12.91 -2.24 1.86
N HIS A 142 13.10 -0.92 1.74
CA HIS A 142 14.34 -0.24 2.11
C HIS A 142 14.17 0.55 3.41
N ALA A 143 15.28 0.69 4.13
CA ALA A 143 15.33 1.55 5.29
C ALA A 143 15.04 2.99 4.86
N VAL A 144 14.27 3.69 5.69
CA VAL A 144 14.10 5.13 5.57
C VAL A 144 15.06 5.76 6.56
N PRO A 145 16.00 6.62 6.13
CA PRO A 145 16.85 7.36 7.06
C PRO A 145 15.97 8.03 8.11
N GLU A 146 16.35 7.93 9.39
CA GLU A 146 15.54 8.43 10.50
C GLU A 146 14.91 9.78 10.18
N ALA A 147 13.65 9.97 10.59
CA ALA A 147 12.98 11.26 10.65
C ALA A 147 13.80 12.26 11.50
N VAL A 148 14.89 12.80 10.95
CA VAL A 148 15.71 13.82 11.59
C VAL A 148 15.06 15.17 11.32
N GLY A 149 14.04 15.46 12.11
CA GLY A 149 13.78 16.81 12.64
C GLY A 149 12.75 17.66 11.90
N GLU A 150 11.48 17.50 12.24
CA GLU A 150 10.78 18.66 12.82
C GLU A 150 11.15 18.73 14.31
N ALA A 151 12.20 19.48 14.63
CA ALA A 151 12.37 19.99 15.97
C ALA A 151 11.37 21.15 16.15
N GLU A 152 10.52 21.02 17.18
CA GLU A 152 9.50 21.97 17.67
C GLU A 152 8.05 21.80 17.20
N ALA A 153 7.46 20.62 17.45
CA ALA A 153 6.11 20.53 18.01
C ALA A 153 6.04 19.26 18.88
N ASP A 154 5.28 19.34 19.97
CA ASP A 154 4.91 18.26 20.91
C ASP A 154 4.95 16.86 20.26
N PRO A 155 5.67 15.86 20.80
CA PRO A 155 5.67 14.52 20.23
C PRO A 155 4.27 13.93 20.46
N GLY A 156 3.39 14.14 19.49
CA GLY A 156 2.18 13.36 19.35
C GLY A 156 2.52 11.87 19.30
N PRO A 157 1.55 10.99 19.58
CA PRO A 157 1.79 9.54 19.52
C PRO A 157 2.39 9.20 18.15
N ALA A 158 3.44 8.39 18.15
CA ALA A 158 4.23 7.96 17.01
C ALA A 158 3.36 7.67 15.77
N SER A 159 3.82 8.03 14.58
CA SER A 159 3.13 7.63 13.37
C SER A 159 3.23 6.12 13.20
N ASP A 160 2.07 5.44 13.16
CA ASP A 160 1.96 3.98 12.99
C ASP A 160 2.39 3.49 11.59
N ASN A 161 2.87 4.38 10.73
CA ASN A 161 3.35 4.11 9.38
C ASN A 161 4.84 3.76 9.31
N HIS A 162 5.57 3.92 10.41
CA HIS A 162 6.95 3.48 10.52
C HIS A 162 6.98 2.08 11.14
N THR A 163 7.31 1.10 10.31
CA THR A 163 7.77 -0.19 10.85
C THR A 163 9.20 -0.01 11.34
N ASP A 164 9.68 -0.89 12.23
CA ASP A 164 11.08 -0.91 12.71
C ASP A 164 12.15 -0.94 11.58
N GLN A 165 11.74 -1.08 10.30
CA GLN A 165 12.63 -1.27 9.15
C GLN A 165 12.24 -0.52 7.86
N GLY A 166 11.13 0.25 7.81
CA GLY A 166 10.69 0.86 6.54
C GLY A 166 9.36 1.65 6.58
N PHE A 167 8.95 2.15 5.41
CA PHE A 167 7.73 2.93 5.19
C PHE A 167 6.58 2.04 4.72
N ARG A 168 5.38 2.25 5.28
CA ARG A 168 4.15 1.54 4.90
C ARG A 168 3.08 2.50 4.41
N LEU A 169 2.48 2.17 3.26
CA LEU A 169 1.35 2.90 2.68
C LEU A 169 0.12 2.00 2.62
N PHE A 170 -0.99 2.42 3.23
CA PHE A 170 -2.21 1.63 3.24
C PHE A 170 -3.05 1.80 1.97
N PHE A 171 -3.79 0.77 1.59
CA PHE A 171 -4.67 0.81 0.43
C PHE A 171 -6.02 0.14 0.71
N GLU A 172 -7.10 0.87 0.39
CA GLU A 172 -8.48 0.48 0.65
C GLU A 172 -9.29 0.50 -0.66
N ILE A 173 -10.08 -0.54 -0.92
CA ILE A 173 -10.99 -0.61 -2.08
C ILE A 173 -12.44 -0.40 -1.62
N ILE A 174 -12.98 0.78 -1.91
CA ILE A 174 -14.35 1.20 -1.55
C ILE A 174 -15.31 0.91 -2.70
N GLY A 175 -16.02 -0.22 -2.60
CA GLY A 175 -17.03 -0.64 -3.60
C GLY A 175 -18.50 -0.57 -3.18
N PHE A 176 -18.83 -0.58 -1.88
CA PHE A 176 -20.22 -0.71 -1.40
C PHE A 176 -20.61 0.36 -0.37
N TRP A 177 -20.66 1.63 -0.78
CA TRP A 177 -20.96 2.73 0.16
C TRP A 177 -21.82 3.81 -0.50
N THR A 178 -22.60 4.58 0.28
CA THR A 178 -23.29 5.75 -0.30
C THR A 178 -22.30 6.89 -0.50
N PRO A 179 -22.53 7.80 -1.46
CA PRO A 179 -21.68 8.96 -1.63
C PRO A 179 -21.40 9.69 -0.31
N GLU A 180 -22.42 9.97 0.49
CA GLU A 180 -22.27 10.66 1.78
C GLU A 180 -21.45 9.86 2.80
N TYR A 181 -21.54 8.52 2.76
CA TYR A 181 -20.72 7.66 3.59
C TYR A 181 -19.26 7.71 3.16
N VAL A 182 -19.00 7.66 1.86
CA VAL A 182 -17.63 7.76 1.34
C VAL A 182 -17.04 9.13 1.69
N THR A 183 -17.77 10.23 1.48
CA THR A 183 -17.34 11.58 1.90
C THR A 183 -17.03 11.63 3.40
N LYS A 184 -17.87 11.03 4.24
CA LYS A 184 -17.63 10.94 5.69
C LYS A 184 -16.39 10.11 6.02
N LYS A 185 -16.22 8.92 5.42
CA LYS A 185 -15.05 8.06 5.62
C LYS A 185 -13.79 8.79 5.16
N LEU A 186 -13.77 9.36 3.96
CA LEU A 186 -12.68 10.19 3.44
C LEU A 186 -12.39 11.42 4.31
N GLY A 187 -13.41 12.02 4.93
CA GLY A 187 -13.27 13.10 5.90
C GLY A 187 -12.61 12.64 7.20
N GLN A 188 -12.98 11.46 7.70
CA GLN A 188 -12.36 10.84 8.87
C GLN A 188 -10.91 10.45 8.60
N LEU A 189 -10.62 9.94 7.40
CA LEU A 189 -9.26 9.59 6.96
C LEU A 189 -8.37 10.83 6.85
N GLY A 190 -8.89 11.96 6.36
CA GLY A 190 -8.14 13.22 6.32
C GLY A 190 -7.86 13.83 7.70
N GLN A 191 -8.49 13.34 8.77
CA GLN A 191 -8.22 13.73 10.15
C GLN A 191 -7.21 12.79 10.83
N LEU A 192 -6.81 11.71 10.17
CA LEU A 192 -5.73 10.85 10.62
C LEU A 192 -4.42 11.55 10.27
N GLU A 193 -3.89 12.34 11.19
CA GLU A 193 -2.68 13.14 10.96
C GLU A 193 -1.41 12.29 10.72
N ASN A 194 -1.49 10.96 10.81
CA ASN A 194 -0.34 10.04 10.82
C ASN A 194 -0.49 8.79 9.94
N VAL A 195 -1.44 8.76 8.99
CA VAL A 195 -1.66 7.58 8.13
C VAL A 195 -1.61 7.98 6.65
N ASP A 196 -0.53 7.59 5.98
CA ASP A 196 -0.45 7.54 4.51
C ASP A 196 -1.35 6.41 4.00
N MET A 197 -2.30 6.79 3.17
CA MET A 197 -3.25 5.85 2.59
C MET A 197 -3.74 6.32 1.22
N ILE A 198 -3.90 5.37 0.31
CA ILE A 198 -4.58 5.52 -0.97
C ILE A 198 -5.94 4.80 -0.89
N VAL A 199 -6.97 5.37 -1.49
CA VAL A 199 -8.30 4.76 -1.56
C VAL A 199 -8.71 4.59 -3.00
N ALA A 200 -9.04 3.37 -3.42
CA ALA A 200 -9.75 3.13 -4.67
C ALA A 200 -11.26 3.25 -4.44
N VAL A 201 -11.98 4.04 -5.24
CA VAL A 201 -13.41 4.30 -5.06
C VAL A 201 -14.19 3.95 -6.33
N ASP A 202 -15.25 3.16 -6.19
CA ASP A 202 -16.09 2.78 -7.32
C ASP A 202 -16.82 4.02 -7.90
N GLU A 203 -16.64 4.29 -9.19
CA GLU A 203 -17.21 5.43 -9.90
C GLU A 203 -18.74 5.46 -9.84
N SER A 204 -19.40 4.30 -9.70
CA SER A 204 -20.85 4.21 -9.59
C SER A 204 -21.41 4.83 -8.31
N LEU A 205 -20.55 5.18 -7.35
CA LEU A 205 -20.93 5.85 -6.10
C LEU A 205 -21.14 7.36 -6.26
N GLY A 206 -20.71 7.96 -7.39
CA GLY A 206 -21.00 9.37 -7.70
C GLY A 206 -20.26 10.39 -6.84
N VAL A 207 -19.08 10.05 -6.31
CA VAL A 207 -18.24 10.89 -5.44
C VAL A 207 -17.03 11.49 -6.15
N GLY A 208 -17.11 11.69 -7.47
CA GLY A 208 -15.97 12.18 -8.27
C GLY A 208 -15.38 13.51 -7.77
N GLU A 209 -16.21 14.46 -7.35
CA GLU A 209 -15.75 15.77 -6.86
C GLU A 209 -14.97 15.68 -5.52
N ASP A 210 -15.36 14.77 -4.62
CA ASP A 210 -14.67 14.54 -3.33
C ASP A 210 -13.33 13.81 -3.49
N ILE A 211 -13.18 13.06 -4.59
CA ILE A 211 -11.96 12.36 -5.01
C ILE A 211 -10.98 13.38 -5.60
N GLU A 212 -11.42 14.21 -6.55
CA GLU A 212 -10.59 15.25 -7.17
C GLU A 212 -10.02 16.24 -6.15
N ALA A 213 -10.78 16.54 -5.09
CA ALA A 213 -10.32 17.41 -3.99
C ALA A 213 -9.19 16.81 -3.14
N ARG A 214 -8.89 15.51 -3.25
CA ARG A 214 -7.91 14.79 -2.42
C ARG A 214 -6.68 14.30 -3.19
N ASP A 215 -6.54 14.69 -4.45
CA ASP A 215 -5.39 14.38 -5.33
C ASP A 215 -5.11 12.85 -5.41
N ALA A 216 -3.86 12.43 -5.64
CA ALA A 216 -3.41 11.05 -5.80
C ALA A 216 -3.78 10.06 -4.67
N ARG A 217 -4.38 10.52 -3.56
CA ARG A 217 -4.84 9.67 -2.45
C ARG A 217 -6.20 9.01 -2.72
N ALA A 218 -6.91 9.40 -3.78
CA ALA A 218 -8.16 8.76 -4.16
C ALA A 218 -8.17 8.41 -5.67
N ILE A 219 -8.40 7.14 -5.98
CA ILE A 219 -8.33 6.58 -7.34
C ILE A 219 -9.72 6.07 -7.73
N PRO A 220 -10.39 6.68 -8.72
CA PRO A 220 -11.65 6.14 -9.21
C PRO A 220 -11.43 4.79 -9.93
N TYR A 221 -12.38 3.87 -9.81
CA TYR A 221 -12.37 2.63 -10.59
C TYR A 221 -13.78 2.17 -11.00
N SER A 222 -13.88 1.39 -12.07
CA SER A 222 -15.13 0.77 -12.51
C SER A 222 -14.90 -0.70 -12.82
N GLY A 223 -15.42 -1.58 -11.96
CA GLY A 223 -15.29 -3.03 -12.10
C GLY A 223 -13.92 -3.57 -11.70
N THR A 224 -12.82 -2.99 -12.19
CA THR A 224 -11.45 -3.33 -11.81
C THR A 224 -10.65 -2.07 -11.46
N VAL A 225 -9.75 -2.19 -10.47
CA VAL A 225 -8.83 -1.11 -10.09
C VAL A 225 -7.78 -0.91 -11.19
N ASP A 226 -7.55 0.35 -11.59
CA ASP A 226 -6.51 0.72 -12.55
C ASP A 226 -5.12 0.67 -11.90
N LEU A 227 -4.34 -0.34 -12.27
CA LEU A 227 -2.97 -0.50 -11.79
C LEU A 227 -2.06 0.64 -12.20
N LYS A 228 -2.31 1.27 -13.36
CA LYS A 228 -1.49 2.40 -13.79
C LYS A 228 -1.66 3.57 -12.83
N ALA A 229 -2.90 3.87 -12.45
CA ALA A 229 -3.19 4.93 -11.50
C ALA A 229 -2.56 4.64 -10.13
N VAL A 230 -2.65 3.39 -9.65
CA VAL A 230 -2.01 2.97 -8.39
C VAL A 230 -0.48 3.12 -8.47
N ARG A 231 0.14 2.64 -9.55
CA ARG A 231 1.60 2.78 -9.76
C ARG A 231 2.02 4.25 -9.85
N ASP A 232 1.27 5.06 -10.57
CA ASP A 232 1.59 6.48 -10.72
C ASP A 232 1.47 7.22 -9.37
N ALA A 233 0.55 6.80 -8.49
CA ALA A 233 0.50 7.28 -7.11
C ALA A 233 1.69 6.80 -6.26
N LEU A 234 2.06 5.51 -6.34
CA LEU A 234 3.23 4.95 -5.65
C LEU A 234 4.54 5.63 -6.03
N ARG A 235 4.71 6.00 -7.31
CA ARG A 235 5.90 6.69 -7.83
C ARG A 235 6.19 8.02 -7.14
N GLY A 236 5.17 8.72 -6.65
CA GLY A 236 5.36 9.94 -5.86
C GLY A 236 6.10 9.62 -4.57
N TYR A 237 5.59 8.65 -3.81
CA TYR A 237 6.21 8.17 -2.57
C TYR A 237 7.61 7.58 -2.83
N GLU A 238 7.79 6.79 -3.89
CA GLU A 238 9.11 6.24 -4.27
C GLU A 238 10.14 7.36 -4.47
N ALA A 239 9.79 8.41 -5.22
CA ALA A 239 10.69 9.51 -5.50
C ALA A 239 11.14 10.22 -4.21
N ASP A 240 10.19 10.48 -3.30
CA ASP A 240 10.47 11.13 -2.02
C ASP A 240 11.33 10.25 -1.11
N LEU A 241 11.02 8.94 -1.02
CA LEU A 241 11.78 7.98 -0.21
C LEU A 241 13.21 7.77 -0.74
N ILE A 242 13.38 7.72 -2.07
CA ILE A 242 14.69 7.60 -2.71
C ILE A 242 15.49 8.88 -2.49
N ALA A 243 14.89 10.06 -2.65
CA ALA A 243 15.56 11.33 -2.42
C ALA A 243 16.05 11.46 -0.97
N ALA A 244 15.19 11.14 0.00
CA ALA A 244 15.58 11.13 1.42
C ALA A 244 16.75 10.16 1.69
N SER A 245 16.72 8.98 1.06
CA SER A 245 17.82 8.00 1.13
C SER A 245 19.11 8.54 0.52
N ALA A 246 19.04 9.19 -0.64
CA ALA A 246 20.18 9.77 -1.33
C ALA A 246 20.82 10.91 -0.49
N ASP A 247 20.01 11.78 0.11
CA ASP A 247 20.47 12.88 0.97
C ASP A 247 21.20 12.38 2.23
N ALA A 248 20.86 11.18 2.71
CA ALA A 248 21.52 10.55 3.85
C ALA A 248 22.84 9.85 3.49
N LEU A 249 23.10 9.61 2.20
CA LEU A 249 24.34 9.00 1.73
C LEU A 249 25.46 10.04 1.61
N SER A 250 26.70 9.56 1.66
CA SER A 250 27.84 10.37 1.28
C SER A 250 27.78 10.68 -0.22
N ALA A 251 28.06 11.92 -0.60
CA ALA A 251 28.15 12.34 -2.00
C ALA A 251 29.22 11.57 -2.80
N GLU A 252 30.21 11.01 -2.11
CA GLU A 252 31.23 10.13 -2.68
C GLU A 252 31.33 8.83 -1.88
N LEU A 253 31.31 7.69 -2.58
CA LEU A 253 31.49 6.36 -2.03
C LEU A 253 32.60 5.62 -2.78
N VAL A 254 33.45 4.92 -2.03
CA VAL A 254 34.52 4.09 -2.59
C VAL A 254 34.36 2.66 -2.06
N PRO A 255 33.76 1.76 -2.85
CA PRO A 255 33.69 0.35 -2.49
C PRO A 255 35.08 -0.28 -2.30
N GLU A 256 35.20 -1.16 -1.30
CA GLU A 256 36.45 -1.90 -1.06
C GLU A 256 36.74 -2.93 -2.15
N ALA A 257 35.69 -3.59 -2.67
CA ALA A 257 35.82 -4.63 -3.68
C ALA A 257 36.20 -4.03 -5.05
N ASP A 258 36.98 -4.78 -5.82
CA ASP A 258 37.38 -4.37 -7.18
C ASP A 258 36.21 -4.37 -8.16
N ALA A 259 35.22 -5.23 -7.91
CA ALA A 259 33.93 -5.22 -8.57
C ALA A 259 32.80 -5.46 -7.56
N VAL A 260 31.70 -4.72 -7.68
CA VAL A 260 30.51 -4.88 -6.82
C VAL A 260 29.23 -4.51 -7.56
N GLY A 261 28.19 -5.34 -7.45
CA GLY A 261 26.84 -5.03 -7.94
C GLY A 261 26.19 -3.91 -7.12
N LEU A 262 25.46 -3.02 -7.79
CA LEU A 262 24.70 -1.94 -7.13
C LEU A 262 23.67 -2.51 -6.16
N ASP A 263 23.07 -3.66 -6.45
CA ASP A 263 22.14 -4.36 -5.57
C ASP A 263 22.80 -4.78 -4.25
N THR A 264 24.05 -5.24 -4.31
CA THR A 264 24.84 -5.64 -3.15
C THR A 264 25.23 -4.42 -2.31
N LEU A 265 25.62 -3.33 -2.97
CA LEU A 265 25.91 -2.07 -2.30
C LEU A 265 24.64 -1.46 -1.67
N ALA A 266 23.52 -1.48 -2.38
CA ALA A 266 22.21 -1.01 -1.93
C ALA A 266 21.77 -1.75 -0.66
N ARG A 267 21.86 -3.08 -0.67
CA ARG A 267 21.59 -3.93 0.51
C ARG A 267 22.51 -3.59 1.69
N LYS A 268 23.79 -3.31 1.45
CA LYS A 268 24.74 -2.90 2.51
C LYS A 268 24.34 -1.56 3.14
N HIS A 269 23.82 -0.63 2.35
CA HIS A 269 23.38 0.69 2.81
C HIS A 269 21.90 0.73 3.24
N GLY A 270 21.14 -0.34 2.99
CA GLY A 270 19.70 -0.40 3.29
C GLY A 270 18.83 0.49 2.40
N VAL A 271 19.30 0.88 1.21
CA VAL A 271 18.63 1.84 0.31
C VAL A 271 18.22 1.18 -1.01
N SER A 272 17.39 1.85 -1.82
CA SER A 272 17.20 1.47 -3.24
C SER A 272 18.47 1.79 -4.04
N GLU A 273 18.75 1.01 -5.08
CA GLU A 273 19.87 1.27 -5.99
C GLU A 273 19.79 2.65 -6.65
N ARG A 274 18.58 3.16 -6.83
CA ARG A 274 18.31 4.49 -7.40
C ARG A 274 18.80 5.62 -6.49
N ALA A 275 19.02 5.36 -5.20
CA ALA A 275 19.63 6.33 -4.29
C ALA A 275 21.09 6.65 -4.66
N PHE A 276 21.74 5.81 -5.48
CA PHE A 276 23.11 6.04 -5.95
C PHE A 276 23.21 6.82 -7.26
N ASP A 277 22.11 7.27 -7.85
CA ASP A 277 22.14 7.92 -9.17
C ASP A 277 22.98 9.21 -9.19
N ASP A 278 23.02 9.94 -8.07
CA ASP A 278 23.82 11.17 -7.90
C ASP A 278 25.11 10.97 -7.07
N VAL A 279 25.41 9.73 -6.67
CA VAL A 279 26.61 9.41 -5.87
C VAL A 279 27.83 9.24 -6.78
N GLN A 280 28.95 9.84 -6.39
CA GLN A 280 30.22 9.70 -7.08
C GLN A 280 30.99 8.46 -6.62
N PHE A 281 31.52 7.70 -7.58
CA PHE A 281 32.37 6.54 -7.35
C PHE A 281 33.75 6.80 -7.98
N SER A 282 34.64 7.50 -7.28
CA SER A 282 35.88 8.02 -7.88
C SER A 282 36.89 6.95 -8.31
N GLU A 283 36.83 5.76 -7.71
CA GLU A 283 37.75 4.66 -8.02
C GLU A 283 37.12 3.57 -8.90
N HIS A 284 35.84 3.69 -9.27
CA HIS A 284 35.09 2.69 -10.03
C HIS A 284 34.35 3.32 -11.20
N GLU A 285 34.26 2.56 -12.29
CA GLU A 285 33.38 2.86 -13.42
C GLU A 285 32.08 2.07 -13.28
N ARG A 286 30.94 2.73 -13.51
CA ARG A 286 29.62 2.07 -13.54
C ARG A 286 29.40 1.43 -14.91
N VAL A 287 29.47 0.11 -14.96
CA VAL A 287 29.15 -0.70 -16.14
C VAL A 287 27.81 -1.42 -15.91
N GLY A 288 26.75 -0.89 -16.49
CA GLY A 288 25.39 -1.38 -16.24
C GLY A 288 24.98 -1.23 -14.77
N ARG A 289 24.83 -2.37 -14.08
CA ARG A 289 24.44 -2.45 -12.66
C ARG A 289 25.61 -2.82 -11.74
N THR A 290 26.85 -2.73 -12.25
CA THR A 290 28.06 -3.12 -11.53
C THR A 290 29.06 -1.97 -11.51
N LEU A 291 29.68 -1.73 -10.37
CA LEU A 291 30.81 -0.82 -10.20
C LEU A 291 32.09 -1.63 -10.34
N VAL A 292 33.00 -1.23 -11.22
CA VAL A 292 34.23 -1.98 -11.55
C VAL A 292 35.42 -1.04 -11.56
N ARG A 293 36.52 -1.39 -10.89
CA ARG A 293 37.75 -0.60 -10.96
C ARG A 293 38.35 -0.66 -12.37
N PRO A 294 38.89 0.45 -12.91
CA PRO A 294 39.51 0.47 -14.23
C PRO A 294 40.57 -0.63 -14.44
N ALA A 295 41.36 -0.94 -13.42
CA ALA A 295 42.39 -2.00 -13.49
C ALA A 295 41.82 -3.40 -13.79
N VAL A 296 40.58 -3.70 -13.36
CA VAL A 296 39.91 -4.97 -13.69
C VAL A 296 39.49 -4.97 -15.15
N LEU A 297 38.95 -3.86 -15.66
CA LEU A 297 38.57 -3.72 -17.07
C LEU A 297 39.79 -3.84 -17.99
N ASP A 298 40.90 -3.21 -17.61
CA ASP A 298 42.17 -3.31 -18.35
C ASP A 298 42.68 -4.76 -18.40
N GLY A 299 42.68 -5.46 -17.25
CA GLY A 299 43.08 -6.87 -17.20
C GLY A 299 42.20 -7.80 -18.03
N LEU A 300 40.90 -7.54 -18.06
CA LEU A 300 39.96 -8.27 -18.92
C LEU A 300 40.18 -7.93 -20.41
N ALA A 301 40.46 -6.68 -20.76
CA ALA A 301 40.75 -6.27 -22.13
C ALA A 301 42.01 -6.94 -22.70
N GLU A 302 43.01 -7.23 -21.85
CA GLU A 302 44.21 -7.97 -22.23
C GLU A 302 43.96 -9.48 -22.43
N THR A 303 42.96 -10.03 -21.74
CA THR A 303 42.66 -11.47 -21.73
C THR A 303 41.66 -11.86 -22.80
N LEU A 304 40.61 -11.06 -22.98
CA LEU A 304 39.53 -11.31 -23.94
C LEU A 304 39.97 -10.97 -25.36
N ALA A 305 39.47 -11.74 -26.33
CA ALA A 305 39.78 -11.52 -27.73
C ALA A 305 38.60 -11.87 -28.66
N PRO A 306 38.48 -11.23 -29.83
CA PRO A 306 37.52 -11.63 -30.85
C PRO A 306 37.74 -13.10 -31.26
N GLY A 307 36.66 -13.88 -31.34
CA GLY A 307 36.69 -15.30 -31.63
C GLY A 307 36.73 -16.23 -30.40
N MET A 308 36.87 -15.68 -29.19
CA MET A 308 36.76 -16.44 -27.94
C MET A 308 35.31 -16.89 -27.70
N ASP A 309 35.14 -18.09 -27.14
CA ASP A 309 33.84 -18.63 -26.76
C ASP A 309 33.26 -17.83 -25.58
N LEU A 310 31.94 -17.63 -25.58
CA LEU A 310 31.24 -16.89 -24.54
C LEU A 310 31.44 -17.54 -23.16
N ALA A 311 31.43 -18.87 -23.05
CA ALA A 311 31.60 -19.53 -21.77
C ALA A 311 33.03 -19.36 -21.22
N ASP A 312 34.04 -19.36 -22.10
CA ASP A 312 35.42 -19.05 -21.71
C ASP A 312 35.55 -17.58 -21.26
N ALA A 313 34.90 -16.66 -21.96
CA ALA A 313 34.85 -15.26 -21.56
C ALA A 313 34.13 -15.06 -20.21
N GLU A 314 32.97 -15.69 -20.01
CA GLU A 314 32.21 -15.67 -18.76
C GLU A 314 33.05 -16.21 -17.59
N ALA A 315 33.82 -17.28 -17.79
CA ALA A 315 34.72 -17.82 -16.78
C ALA A 315 35.79 -16.79 -16.35
N HIS A 316 36.36 -16.02 -17.30
CA HIS A 316 37.29 -14.94 -16.96
C HIS A 316 36.63 -13.80 -16.20
N LEU A 317 35.35 -13.49 -16.48
CA LEU A 317 34.60 -12.47 -15.75
C LEU A 317 34.25 -12.93 -14.32
N GLU A 318 33.89 -14.20 -14.15
CA GLU A 318 33.60 -14.80 -12.85
C GLU A 318 34.79 -14.75 -11.89
N GLU A 319 36.03 -14.81 -12.38
CA GLU A 319 37.25 -14.65 -11.56
C GLU A 319 37.29 -13.31 -10.80
N TYR A 320 36.64 -12.28 -11.35
CA TYR A 320 36.50 -10.96 -10.75
C TYR A 320 35.13 -10.73 -10.09
N GLY A 321 34.29 -11.76 -10.01
CA GLY A 321 32.93 -11.68 -9.45
C GLY A 321 31.95 -10.89 -10.33
N LEU A 322 32.19 -10.84 -11.65
CA LEU A 322 31.32 -10.15 -12.61
C LEU A 322 30.31 -11.15 -13.20
N ASP A 323 29.04 -10.99 -12.85
CA ASP A 323 27.93 -11.84 -13.30
C ASP A 323 27.20 -11.30 -14.55
N ASN A 324 27.27 -10.00 -14.80
CA ASN A 324 26.64 -9.35 -15.95
C ASN A 324 27.58 -9.31 -17.18
N ALA A 325 27.81 -10.46 -17.79
CA ALA A 325 28.73 -10.59 -18.92
C ALA A 325 28.36 -9.65 -20.08
N SER A 326 27.08 -9.54 -20.43
CA SER A 326 26.66 -8.71 -21.56
C SER A 326 27.05 -7.24 -21.41
N ALA A 327 26.86 -6.65 -20.22
CA ALA A 327 27.22 -5.25 -19.98
C ALA A 327 28.73 -5.02 -20.01
N ILE A 328 29.50 -5.89 -19.36
CA ILE A 328 30.96 -5.82 -19.30
C ILE A 328 31.56 -5.98 -20.70
N LEU A 329 31.17 -7.01 -21.43
CA LEU A 329 31.63 -7.25 -22.80
C LEU A 329 31.30 -6.07 -23.71
N SER A 330 30.09 -5.52 -23.61
CA SER A 330 29.66 -4.36 -24.39
C SER A 330 30.46 -3.09 -24.08
N ALA A 331 30.89 -2.90 -22.82
CA ALA A 331 31.75 -1.79 -22.39
C ALA A 331 33.19 -1.97 -22.89
N LEU A 332 33.68 -3.21 -22.93
CA LEU A 332 35.00 -3.57 -23.49
C LEU A 332 35.02 -3.60 -25.03
N GLY A 333 33.93 -3.20 -25.69
CA GLY A 333 33.87 -3.12 -27.16
C GLY A 333 33.58 -4.45 -27.85
N TYR A 334 32.98 -5.41 -27.14
CA TYR A 334 32.56 -6.69 -27.69
C TYR A 334 31.04 -6.81 -27.86
N ARG A 335 30.61 -7.67 -28.78
CA ARG A 335 29.25 -8.19 -28.91
C ARG A 335 29.30 -9.71 -29.03
N VAL A 336 28.22 -10.38 -28.62
CA VAL A 336 28.09 -11.83 -28.73
C VAL A 336 27.38 -12.18 -30.03
N GLU A 337 28.02 -12.98 -30.87
CA GLU A 337 27.39 -13.66 -32.00
C GLU A 337 26.91 -15.04 -31.55
N TRP A 338 25.60 -15.25 -31.50
CA TRP A 338 25.00 -16.50 -30.99
C TRP A 338 25.03 -17.62 -32.03
N GLU A 339 25.59 -18.77 -31.65
CA GLU A 339 25.56 -20.03 -32.41
C GLU A 339 24.46 -20.95 -31.85
N GLY A 340 23.21 -20.53 -31.99
CA GLY A 340 22.04 -21.28 -31.49
C GLY A 340 21.59 -20.86 -30.09
N LEU A 341 21.14 -21.82 -29.27
CA LEU A 341 20.50 -21.53 -27.97
C LEU A 341 21.46 -21.54 -26.77
N SER A 342 22.70 -22.00 -26.93
CA SER A 342 23.60 -22.29 -25.81
C SER A 342 25.07 -21.93 -26.06
N GLY A 343 25.39 -21.32 -27.20
CA GLY A 343 26.77 -20.98 -27.57
C GLY A 343 26.82 -19.60 -28.18
N GLY A 344 27.92 -18.89 -27.92
CA GLY A 344 28.16 -17.57 -28.48
C GLY A 344 29.65 -17.33 -28.63
N VAL A 345 30.03 -16.49 -29.59
CA VAL A 345 31.42 -16.12 -29.84
C VAL A 345 31.55 -14.61 -29.76
N LEU A 346 32.63 -14.14 -29.13
CA LEU A 346 32.94 -12.71 -29.03
C LEU A 346 33.32 -12.14 -30.39
N ARG A 347 32.73 -10.99 -30.73
CA ARG A 347 33.06 -10.16 -31.90
C ARG A 347 33.30 -8.74 -31.46
N GLU A 348 34.11 -8.00 -32.21
CA GLU A 348 34.20 -6.55 -32.01
C GLU A 348 32.83 -5.90 -32.28
N LYS A 349 32.55 -4.89 -31.46
CA LYS A 349 31.39 -4.04 -31.59
C LYS A 349 31.73 -2.94 -32.61
N ASP A 350 30.97 -2.92 -33.71
CA ASP A 350 31.12 -1.96 -34.81
C ASP A 350 30.80 -0.52 -34.40
#